data_AF-A0A7V5NVB9-F1
#
_entry.id   AF-A0A7V5NVB9-F1
#
_cell.length_a   1.000
_cell.length_b   1.000
_cell.length_c   1.000
_cell.angle_alpha   90.00
_cell.angle_beta   90.00
_cell.angle_gamma   90.00
#
_symmetry.space_group_name_H-M   'P 1'
#
loop_
_entity.id
_entity.type
_entity.pdbx_description
1 polymer ?
#
loop_
_entity_poly.entity_id
_entity_poly.type
_entity_poly.pdbx_seq_one_letter_code
_entity_poly.pdbx_strand_id
1 'polypeptide(L)' 'MDSKLMQQFVEENNCTFLYLILANEELKRISKIPFEIKKDLGKKLTTIALDHVAADDIPDYFIPEEEKTEGKMQDIIDE' A
#
# COMPACT_ATOMS: atom_id res chain seq x y z
N MET A 1 18.74 -7.33 1.87
CA MET A 1 17.86 -7.10 3.04
C MET A 1 18.51 -5.96 3.79
N ASP A 2 18.58 -4.78 3.17
CA ASP A 2 19.52 -3.72 3.58
C ASP A 2 18.75 -2.46 4.02
N SER A 3 17.59 -2.66 4.65
CA SER A 3 16.82 -1.55 5.18
C SER A 3 17.45 -1.10 6.49
N LYS A 4 18.13 0.06 6.45
CA LYS A 4 18.73 0.69 7.63
C LYS A 4 17.71 0.90 8.75
N LEU A 5 16.45 1.17 8.38
CA LEU A 5 15.30 1.28 9.30
C LEU A 5 15.02 -0.03 10.02
N MET A 6 15.06 -1.16 9.32
CA MET A 6 14.83 -2.49 9.93
C MET A 6 15.93 -2.84 10.93
N GLN A 7 17.19 -2.56 10.59
CA GLN A 7 18.32 -2.77 11.50
C GLN A 7 18.17 -1.91 12.77
N GLN A 8 17.84 -0.63 12.60
CA GLN A 8 17.61 0.28 13.71
C GLN A 8 16.48 -0.20 14.63
N PHE A 9 15.33 -0.61 14.07
CA PHE A 9 14.21 -1.12 14.87
C PHE A 9 14.61 -2.33 15.72
N VAL A 10 15.36 -3.28 15.13
CA VAL A 10 15.81 -4.50 15.81
C VAL A 10 16.80 -4.16 16.93
N GLU A 11 17.76 -3.27 16.68
CA GLU A 11 18.76 -2.84 17.66
C GLU A 11 18.15 -2.09 18.85
N GLU A 12 17.15 -1.24 18.60
CA GLU A 12 16.54 -0.40 19.63
C GLU A 12 15.52 -1.14 20.48
N ASN A 13 14.75 -2.06 19.89
CA ASN A 13 13.57 -2.64 20.54
C ASN A 13 13.75 -4.11 20.97
N ASN A 14 14.79 -4.81 20.49
CA ASN A 14 15.00 -6.25 20.72
C ASN A 14 13.72 -7.11 20.52
N CYS A 15 12.84 -6.68 19.61
CA CYS A 15 11.50 -7.21 19.39
C CYS A 15 11.37 -7.81 17.99
N THR A 16 12.42 -8.45 17.47
CA THR A 16 12.47 -8.99 16.10
C THR A 16 11.32 -9.92 15.78
N PHE A 17 10.91 -10.75 16.74
CA PHE A 17 9.78 -11.65 16.55
C PHE A 17 8.46 -10.90 16.39
N LEU A 18 8.22 -9.88 17.22
CA LEU A 18 7.03 -9.03 17.11
C LEU A 18 7.03 -8.24 15.80
N TYR A 19 8.18 -7.69 15.40
CA TYR A 19 8.36 -7.02 14.09
C TYR A 19 7.93 -7.91 12.93
N LEU A 20 8.37 -9.17 12.92
CA LEU A 20 8.00 -10.12 11.86
C LEU A 20 6.52 -10.51 11.91
N ILE A 21 5.91 -10.59 13.10
CA ILE A 21 4.45 -10.79 13.24
C ILE A 21 3.70 -9.61 12.63
N LEU A 22 4.08 -8.39 12.97
CA LEU A 22 3.43 -7.17 12.46
C LEU A 22 3.61 -7.06 10.95
N ALA A 23 4.81 -7.33 10.43
CA ALA A 23 5.05 -7.32 8.98
C ALA A 23 4.23 -8.40 8.25
N ASN A 24 3.97 -9.55 8.87
CA ASN A 24 3.09 -10.57 8.30
C ASN A 24 1.62 -10.12 8.28
N GLU A 25 1.13 -9.46 9.32
CA GLU A 25 -0.22 -8.90 9.33
C GLU A 25 -0.37 -7.77 8.30
N GLU A 26 0.64 -6.91 8.17
CA GLU A 26 0.65 -5.85 7.16
C GLU A 26 0.70 -6.42 5.74
N LEU A 27 1.48 -7.48 5.51
CA LEU A 27 1.49 -8.18 4.24
C LEU A 27 0.11 -8.73 3.89
N LYS A 28 -0.62 -9.30 4.86
CA LYS A 28 -2.00 -9.77 4.65
C LYS A 28 -2.93 -8.62 4.29
N ARG A 29 -2.75 -7.43 4.90
CA ARG A 29 -3.52 -6.22 4.58
C ARG A 29 -3.24 -5.77 3.14
N ILE A 30 -1.98 -5.53 2.79
CA ILE A 30 -1.58 -5.04 1.46
C ILE A 30 -1.96 -6.04 0.37
N SER A 31 -1.90 -7.34 0.64
CA SER A 31 -2.26 -8.38 -0.33
C SER A 31 -3.74 -8.29 -0.76
N LYS A 32 -4.62 -7.80 0.12
CA LYS A 32 -6.06 -7.62 -0.14
C LYS A 32 -6.39 -6.34 -0.90
N ILE A 33 -5.42 -5.43 -1.08
CA ILE A 33 -5.63 -4.20 -1.82
C ILE A 33 -5.87 -4.53 -3.31
N PRO A 34 -6.73 -3.77 -4.02
CA PRO A 34 -6.95 -3.89 -5.45
C PRO A 34 -5.66 -3.86 -6.29
N PHE A 35 -5.68 -4.55 -7.43
CA PHE A 35 -4.50 -4.67 -8.29
C PHE A 35 -4.05 -3.32 -8.86
N GLU A 36 -5.02 -2.45 -9.12
CA GLU A 36 -4.88 -1.10 -9.64
C GLU A 36 -3.94 -0.26 -8.79
N ILE A 37 -3.94 -0.48 -7.47
CA ILE A 37 -3.03 0.17 -6.53
C ILE A 37 -1.72 -0.61 -6.42
N LYS A 38 -1.79 -1.95 -6.33
CA LYS A 38 -0.60 -2.79 -6.13
C LYS A 38 0.41 -2.70 -7.27
N LYS A 39 -0.04 -2.44 -8.49
CA LYS A 39 0.85 -2.31 -9.66
C LYS A 39 1.81 -1.11 -9.53
N ASP A 40 1.44 -0.07 -8.79
CA ASP A 40 2.22 1.16 -8.65
C ASP A 40 3.22 1.11 -7.49
N LEU A 41 3.13 0.08 -6.65
CA LEU A 41 3.98 -0.10 -5.47
C LEU A 41 5.46 -0.40 -5.77
N GLY A 42 5.78 -0.85 -6.99
CA GLY A 42 7.15 -0.99 -7.52
C GLY A 42 8.10 -1.97 -6.79
N LYS A 43 7.68 -2.58 -5.68
CA LYS A 43 8.47 -3.51 -4.85
C LYS A 43 7.68 -4.78 -4.54
N LYS A 44 8.37 -5.81 -4.03
CA LYS A 44 7.70 -6.99 -3.47
C LYS A 44 6.87 -6.56 -2.25
N LEU A 45 5.64 -7.05 -2.14
CA LEU A 45 4.75 -6.70 -1.02
C LEU A 45 5.35 -7.03 0.35
N THR A 46 6.18 -8.08 0.44
CA THR A 46 6.91 -8.43 1.66
C THR A 46 7.90 -7.34 2.07
N THR A 47 8.59 -6.71 1.12
CA THR A 47 9.49 -5.59 1.38
C THR A 47 8.72 -4.37 1.84
N ILE A 48 7.57 -4.10 1.22
CA ILE A 48 6.72 -2.95 1.57
C ILE A 48 6.17 -3.11 2.99
N ALA A 49 5.68 -4.30 3.35
CA ALA A 49 5.15 -4.56 4.68
C ALA A 49 6.23 -4.41 5.77
N LEU A 50 7.45 -4.85 5.49
CA LEU A 50 8.60 -4.64 6.37
C LEU A 50 8.93 -3.15 6.50
N ASP A 51 8.94 -2.41 5.39
CA ASP A 51 9.23 -0.97 5.37
C ASP A 51 8.18 -0.18 6.17
N HIS A 52 6.88 -0.47 6.00
CA HIS A 52 5.79 0.18 6.74
C HIS A 52 5.91 0.00 8.26
N VAL A 53 6.12 -1.25 8.70
CA VAL A 53 6.23 -1.56 10.13
C VAL A 53 7.52 -0.99 10.73
N ALA A 54 8.64 -1.02 9.98
CA ALA A 54 9.90 -0.44 10.43
C ALA A 54 9.83 1.10 10.53
N ALA A 55 9.02 1.75 9.70
CA ALA A 55 8.82 3.19 9.71
C ALA A 55 7.69 3.66 10.65
N ASP A 56 6.94 2.72 11.26
CA ASP A 56 5.68 3.01 11.96
C ASP A 56 4.70 3.86 11.12
N ASP A 57 4.69 3.62 9.80
CA ASP A 57 3.88 4.34 8.83
C ASP A 57 3.09 3.33 7.99
N ILE A 58 1.80 3.21 8.29
CA ILE A 58 0.86 2.32 7.61
C ILE A 58 -0.04 3.15 6.69
N PRO A 59 0.27 3.27 5.39
CA PRO A 59 -0.47 4.12 4.48
C PRO A 59 -1.87 3.58 4.18
N ASP A 60 -2.79 4.52 3.99
CA ASP A 60 -4.10 4.30 3.39
C ASP A 60 -4.01 4.36 1.87
N TYR A 61 -4.80 3.53 1.20
CA TYR A 61 -4.82 3.45 -0.24
C TYR A 61 -6.21 3.77 -0.78
N PHE A 62 -6.25 4.68 -1.74
CA PHE A 62 -7.48 5.16 -2.35
C PHE A 62 -7.44 4.89 -3.85
N ILE A 63 -8.58 4.48 -4.41
CA ILE A 63 -8.79 4.49 -5.85
C ILE A 63 -9.50 5.81 -6.14
N PRO A 64 -8.89 6.73 -6.90
CA PRO A 64 -9.62 7.89 -7.40
C PRO A 64 -10.81 7.37 -8.21
N GLU A 65 -12.02 7.76 -7.84
CA GLU A 65 -13.16 7.53 -8.72
C GLU A 65 -12.89 8.33 -10.00
N GLU A 66 -12.71 7.64 -11.13
CA GLU A 66 -12.74 8.32 -12.42
C GLU A 66 -14.09 9.02 -12.50
N GLU A 67 -14.09 10.36 -12.58
CA GLU A 67 -15.27 11.11 -12.96
C GLU A 67 -15.77 10.47 -14.26
N LYS A 68 -16.87 9.72 -14.17
CA LYS A 68 -17.58 9.28 -15.36
C LYS A 68 -17.94 10.57 -16.08
N THR A 69 -17.22 10.91 -17.14
CA THR A 69 -17.67 11.91 -18.10
C THR A 69 -19.04 11.42 -18.55
N GLU A 70 -20.09 12.01 -17.99
CA GLU A 70 -21.46 11.80 -18.42
C GLU A 70 -21.46 12.00 -19.93
N GLY A 71 -21.95 10.98 -20.64
CA GLY A 71 -21.92 10.95 -22.10
C GLY A 71 -22.48 12.25 -22.67
N LYS A 72 -21.80 12.77 -23.69
CA LYS A 72 -22.17 13.93 -24.48
C LYS A 72 -23.70 14.02 -24.67
N MET A 73 -24.36 14.96 -23.99
CA MET A 73 -25.69 15.44 -24.37
C MET A 73 -25.55 16.42 -25.56
N GLN A 74 -25.08 15.93 -26.71
CA GLN A 74 -25.15 16.68 -27.97
C GLN A 74 -26.12 16.07 -28.99
N ASP A 75 -26.77 14.96 -28.63
CA ASP A 75 -27.92 14.45 -29.36
C ASP A 75 -29.16 14.87 -28.57
N ILE A 76 -30.21 15.33 -29.26
CA ILE A 76 -31.43 16.01 -28.76
C ILE A 76 -31.32 17.55 -28.73
N ILE A 77 -31.11 18.16 -29.90
CA ILE A 77 -32.01 19.24 -30.34
C ILE A 77 -32.45 18.86 -31.75
N ASP A 78 -33.65 18.30 -31.84
CA ASP A 78 -34.43 18.21 -33.08
C ASP A 78 -34.94 19.62 -33.43
N GLU A 79 -34.57 20.13 -34.61
CA GLU A 79 -35.44 20.69 -35.66
C GLU A 79 -34.62 21.25 -36.84
#